data_AF-J3F269-F1
#
_entry.id   AF-J3F269-F1
#
_cell.length_a   1.000
_cell.length_b   1.000
_cell.length_c   1.000
_cell.angle_alpha   90.00
_cell.angle_beta   90.00
_cell.angle_gamma   90.00
#
_symmetry.space_group_name_H-M   'P 1'
#
loop_
_entity.id
_entity.type
_entity.pdbx_description
1 polymer ?
#
loop_
_entity_poly.entity_id
_entity_poly.type
_entity_poly.pdbx_seq_one_letter_code
_entity_poly.pdbx_strand_id
1 'polypeptide(L)'
;MHNIKVKTLGAVLAAFTTLNSHAAETPETGEGTLFRSLFGDTLEKDYGIQVTGLFDVAYSRNNQSTQNERQDGLSNLPVAGFADEGLEWGSLHLFVDKALKSDMVPRITPLPGPKPSEASFGFTIETNYGRNAQFARTYGWDMHWDVNSPGDDNLEKAKRDKQKFLAVPNIAATAYVPYGPGVTAMAGIFGPAIGYEIPPNIRAARNPFASKTYAFVSEPGTVAGVLLGTRLYNSESSIFGAELGVVQGWNNLRDNNDEKSLMGALRWRTADMQTSTPLERTHW
;
A
#
# COMPACT_ATOMS: atom_id res chain seq x y z
N MET A 1 -36.82 1.65 -4.74
CA MET A 1 -36.03 1.82 -3.51
C MET A 1 -36.04 0.50 -2.75
N HIS A 2 -34.94 -0.26 -2.80
CA HIS A 2 -34.87 -1.55 -2.12
C HIS A 2 -34.53 -1.31 -0.64
N ASN A 3 -35.48 -1.58 0.24
CA ASN A 3 -35.28 -1.59 1.70
C ASN A 3 -34.31 -2.70 2.06
N ILE A 4 -33.03 -2.37 2.23
CA ILE A 4 -32.08 -3.24 2.90
C ILE A 4 -32.60 -3.40 4.33
N LYS A 5 -33.10 -4.60 4.65
CA LYS A 5 -33.69 -4.90 5.96
C LYS A 5 -32.60 -4.69 7.00
N VAL A 6 -32.79 -3.68 7.86
CA VAL A 6 -31.91 -3.28 8.97
C VAL A 6 -31.46 -4.48 9.83
N LYS A 7 -32.30 -5.52 9.92
CA LYS A 7 -32.00 -6.77 10.63
C LYS A 7 -30.87 -7.59 9.99
N THR A 8 -30.75 -7.57 8.66
CA THR A 8 -29.69 -8.29 7.93
C THR A 8 -28.35 -7.56 8.07
N LEU A 9 -28.36 -6.22 8.05
CA LEU A 9 -27.16 -5.41 8.31
C LEU A 9 -26.67 -5.57 9.76
N GLY A 10 -27.60 -5.62 10.72
CA GLY A 10 -27.30 -5.87 12.13
C GLY A 10 -26.72 -7.26 12.39
N ALA A 11 -27.18 -8.28 11.67
CA ALA A 11 -26.61 -9.65 11.78
C ALA A 11 -25.19 -9.74 11.21
N VAL A 12 -24.90 -9.04 10.11
CA VAL A 12 -23.55 -8.97 9.53
C VAL A 12 -22.60 -8.20 10.47
N LEU A 13 -23.04 -7.07 11.03
CA LEU A 13 -22.27 -6.32 12.04
C LEU A 13 -22.04 -7.12 13.32
N ALA A 14 -23.04 -7.89 13.77
CA ALA A 14 -22.90 -8.77 14.92
C ALA A 14 -21.87 -9.90 14.67
N ALA A 15 -21.83 -10.45 13.45
CA ALA A 15 -20.82 -11.44 13.07
C ALA A 15 -19.38 -10.89 13.08
N PHE A 16 -19.19 -9.59 12.78
CA PHE A 16 -17.89 -8.92 12.96
C PHE A 16 -17.52 -8.72 14.44
N THR A 17 -18.51 -8.51 15.33
CA THR A 17 -18.26 -8.34 16.78
C THR A 17 -17.99 -9.64 17.54
N THR A 18 -18.27 -10.81 16.95
CA THR A 18 -18.03 -12.13 17.59
C THR A 18 -16.66 -12.73 17.26
N LEU A 19 -15.77 -11.99 16.61
CA LEU A 19 -14.37 -12.41 16.48
C LEU A 19 -13.73 -12.37 17.88
N ASN A 20 -13.38 -13.54 18.39
CA ASN A 20 -12.78 -13.75 19.71
C ASN A 20 -11.63 -12.77 19.95
N SER A 21 -11.89 -11.75 20.75
CA SER A 21 -10.92 -10.73 21.14
C SER A 21 -10.21 -11.21 22.41
N HIS A 22 -9.40 -12.26 22.30
CA HIS A 22 -8.46 -12.61 23.35
C HIS A 22 -7.13 -11.92 23.05
N ALA A 23 -6.67 -11.07 23.97
CA ALA A 23 -5.33 -10.50 23.91
C ALA A 23 -4.32 -11.63 24.14
N ALA A 24 -3.62 -12.04 23.08
CA ALA A 24 -2.51 -12.97 23.18
C ALA A 24 -1.29 -12.29 23.84
N GLU A 25 -0.49 -13.04 24.61
CA GLU A 25 0.71 -12.55 25.33
C GLU A 25 1.81 -12.04 24.38
N THR A 26 1.74 -12.42 23.11
CA THR A 26 2.45 -11.80 21.99
C THR A 26 1.41 -11.35 20.97
N PRO A 27 1.52 -10.15 20.39
CA PRO A 27 0.57 -9.72 19.36
C PRO A 27 0.72 -10.63 18.14
N GLU A 28 -0.08 -11.69 18.07
CA GLU A 28 -0.26 -12.43 16.83
C GLU A 28 -0.85 -11.45 15.81
N THR A 29 -0.15 -11.27 14.68
CA THR A 29 -0.67 -10.44 13.60
C THR A 29 -1.89 -11.14 13.02
N GLY A 30 -3.08 -10.66 13.38
CA GLY A 30 -4.37 -11.20 12.92
C GLY A 30 -4.61 -11.06 11.41
N GLU A 31 -3.66 -10.50 10.65
CA GLU A 31 -3.71 -10.39 9.20
C GLU A 31 -3.95 -11.76 8.54
N GLY A 32 -4.93 -11.80 7.62
CA GLY A 32 -5.32 -13.01 6.89
C GLY A 32 -6.27 -13.95 7.63
N THR A 33 -6.63 -13.68 8.89
CA THR A 33 -7.52 -14.57 9.68
C THR A 33 -8.89 -14.78 9.03
N LEU A 34 -9.50 -13.71 8.49
CA LEU A 34 -10.78 -13.81 7.79
C LEU A 34 -10.68 -14.66 6.52
N PHE A 35 -9.57 -14.56 5.78
CA PHE A 35 -9.38 -15.38 4.59
C PHE A 35 -9.21 -16.85 4.98
N ARG A 36 -8.35 -17.13 5.96
CA ARG A 36 -8.14 -18.50 6.48
C ARG A 36 -9.43 -19.14 6.99
N SER A 37 -10.31 -18.37 7.65
CA SER A 37 -11.57 -18.91 8.16
C SER A 37 -12.60 -19.23 7.06
N LEU A 38 -12.58 -18.50 5.94
CA LEU A 38 -13.52 -18.69 4.83
C LEU A 38 -13.02 -19.69 3.78
N PHE A 39 -11.72 -19.74 3.54
CA PHE A 39 -11.12 -20.46 2.41
C PHE A 39 -10.09 -21.53 2.84
N GLY A 40 -9.79 -21.64 4.13
CA GLY A 40 -8.75 -22.52 4.67
C GLY A 40 -7.34 -21.89 4.66
N ASP A 41 -6.38 -22.59 5.26
CA ASP A 41 -5.00 -22.13 5.43
C ASP A 41 -4.01 -22.72 4.40
N THR A 42 -4.48 -23.53 3.45
CA THR A 42 -3.65 -24.24 2.47
C THR A 42 -2.72 -23.32 1.68
N LEU A 43 -3.18 -22.14 1.25
CA LEU A 43 -2.35 -21.19 0.50
C LEU A 43 -1.14 -20.70 1.32
N GLU A 44 -1.37 -20.40 2.60
CA GLU A 44 -0.33 -19.89 3.48
C GLU A 44 0.61 -21.02 3.91
N LYS A 45 0.05 -22.16 4.31
CA LYS A 45 0.80 -23.32 4.81
C LYS A 45 1.66 -23.98 3.72
N ASP A 46 1.09 -24.24 2.55
CA ASP A 46 1.76 -25.04 1.51
C ASP A 46 2.58 -24.17 0.55
N TYR A 47 2.18 -22.92 0.34
CA TYR A 47 2.81 -22.04 -0.66
C TYR A 47 3.45 -20.77 -0.08
N GLY A 48 3.20 -20.47 1.20
CA GLY A 48 3.64 -19.23 1.84
C GLY A 48 2.90 -18.00 1.34
N ILE A 49 1.69 -18.18 0.77
CA ILE A 49 0.89 -17.10 0.19
C ILE A 49 -0.15 -16.64 1.22
N GLN A 50 -0.05 -15.38 1.64
CA GLN A 50 -1.00 -14.75 2.55
C GLN A 50 -1.96 -13.86 1.77
N VAL A 51 -3.25 -13.93 2.09
CA VAL A 51 -4.28 -13.05 1.55
C VAL A 51 -4.84 -12.21 2.69
N THR A 52 -4.75 -10.89 2.58
CA THR A 52 -5.20 -9.97 3.63
C THR A 52 -6.08 -8.88 3.04
N GLY A 53 -6.97 -8.32 3.86
CA GLY A 53 -7.87 -7.25 3.43
C GLY A 53 -7.87 -6.13 4.45
N LEU A 54 -7.98 -4.90 3.96
CA LEU A 54 -8.14 -3.70 4.77
C LEU A 54 -9.32 -2.89 4.25
N PHE A 55 -10.25 -2.54 5.14
CA PHE A 55 -11.40 -1.71 4.81
C PHE A 55 -11.39 -0.44 5.64
N ASP A 56 -11.39 0.70 4.96
CA ASP A 56 -11.37 2.03 5.54
C ASP A 56 -12.68 2.77 5.22
N VAL A 57 -13.37 3.19 6.28
CA VAL A 57 -14.58 4.01 6.25
C VAL A 57 -14.43 5.14 7.25
N ALA A 58 -14.87 6.34 6.90
CA ALA A 58 -14.85 7.48 7.81
C ALA A 58 -16.13 8.29 7.71
N TYR A 59 -16.37 9.08 8.75
CA TYR A 59 -17.34 10.17 8.72
C TYR A 59 -16.59 11.47 8.95
N SER A 60 -16.74 12.42 8.04
CA SER A 60 -16.15 13.76 8.16
C SER A 60 -17.24 14.84 8.07
N ARG A 61 -16.99 15.99 8.68
CA ARG A 61 -17.89 17.15 8.62
C ARG A 61 -17.10 18.44 8.79
N ASN A 62 -17.34 19.38 7.89
CA ASN A 62 -16.78 20.73 7.91
C ASN A 62 -17.86 21.73 8.35
N ASN A 63 -17.50 22.69 9.21
CA ASN A 63 -18.40 23.73 9.68
C ASN A 63 -18.45 24.96 8.75
N GLN A 64 -17.57 25.04 7.75
CA GLN A 64 -17.55 26.11 6.75
C GLN A 64 -18.41 25.80 5.52
N SER A 65 -18.58 24.53 5.17
CA SER A 65 -19.34 24.14 3.98
C SER A 65 -20.84 24.38 4.16
N THR A 66 -21.49 24.87 3.11
CA THR A 66 -22.95 24.95 2.98
C THR A 66 -23.56 23.55 2.82
N GLN A 67 -24.89 23.46 2.95
CA GLN A 67 -25.58 22.18 2.78
C GLN A 67 -25.41 21.57 1.39
N ASN A 68 -25.32 22.40 0.35
CA ASN A 68 -25.16 21.92 -1.03
C ASN A 68 -23.73 21.44 -1.27
N GLU A 69 -22.72 22.18 -0.80
CA GLU A 69 -21.31 21.79 -0.95
C GLU A 69 -21.01 20.44 -0.29
N ARG A 70 -21.65 20.13 0.84
CA ARG A 70 -21.51 18.82 1.52
C ARG A 70 -21.95 17.63 0.67
N GLN A 71 -22.87 17.85 -0.27
CA GLN A 71 -23.37 16.79 -1.14
C GLN A 71 -22.41 16.49 -2.28
N ASP A 72 -21.54 17.44 -2.64
CA ASP A 72 -20.48 17.23 -3.62
C ASP A 72 -19.32 16.40 -3.03
N GLY A 73 -18.57 15.73 -3.90
CA GLY A 73 -17.30 15.11 -3.55
C GLY A 73 -16.18 16.14 -3.41
N LEU A 74 -15.15 15.77 -2.67
CA LEU A 74 -13.98 16.59 -2.33
C LEU A 74 -14.33 17.82 -1.48
N SER A 75 -15.49 17.82 -0.83
CA SER A 75 -16.02 18.90 0.00
C SER A 75 -15.26 19.14 1.31
N ASN A 76 -14.40 18.20 1.71
CA ASN A 76 -13.55 18.29 2.89
C ASN A 76 -12.08 18.60 2.55
N LEU A 77 -11.76 18.93 1.29
CA LEU A 77 -10.42 19.43 0.94
C LEU A 77 -10.08 20.70 1.76
N PRO A 78 -8.80 20.89 2.17
CA PRO A 78 -7.59 20.16 1.78
C PRO A 78 -7.26 18.91 2.63
N VAL A 79 -8.22 18.34 3.38
CA VAL A 79 -7.97 17.09 4.13
C VAL A 79 -7.70 15.95 3.16
N ALA A 80 -6.46 15.45 3.15
CA ALA A 80 -6.04 14.31 2.33
C ALA A 80 -6.35 12.98 3.04
N GLY A 81 -6.69 11.95 2.25
CA GLY A 81 -7.39 10.76 2.74
C GLY A 81 -8.88 10.95 2.52
N PHE A 82 -9.67 11.03 3.59
CA PHE A 82 -11.13 11.19 3.52
C PHE A 82 -11.55 12.62 3.15
N ALA A 83 -11.58 12.88 1.85
CA ALA A 83 -11.80 14.20 1.27
C ALA A 83 -13.28 14.55 1.05
N ASP A 84 -14.23 13.64 1.26
CA ASP A 84 -15.66 13.92 1.18
C ASP A 84 -16.26 14.18 2.56
N GLU A 85 -17.20 15.14 2.64
CA GLU A 85 -18.07 15.26 3.81
C GLU A 85 -19.15 14.17 3.84
N GLY A 86 -19.50 13.77 5.06
CA GLY A 86 -20.43 12.68 5.35
C GLY A 86 -19.74 11.34 5.52
N LEU A 87 -20.50 10.26 5.32
CA LEU A 87 -19.98 8.90 5.35
C LEU A 87 -19.25 8.59 4.04
N GLU A 88 -17.97 8.27 4.14
CA GLU A 88 -17.10 7.98 3.00
C GLU A 88 -16.58 6.54 3.08
N TRP A 89 -16.77 5.78 2.00
CA TRP A 89 -15.96 4.58 1.73
C TRP A 89 -14.63 5.06 1.17
N GLY A 90 -13.61 5.12 2.02
CA GLY A 90 -12.26 5.53 1.61
C GLY A 90 -11.64 4.48 0.71
N SER A 91 -11.39 3.28 1.24
CA SER A 91 -10.69 2.22 0.52
C SER A 91 -11.07 0.81 0.99
N LEU A 92 -11.04 -0.12 0.05
CA LEU A 92 -11.03 -1.56 0.29
C LEU A 92 -9.79 -2.11 -0.41
N HIS A 93 -8.77 -2.43 0.37
CA HIS A 93 -7.57 -3.08 -0.14
C HIS A 93 -7.71 -4.60 -0.02
N LEU A 94 -7.23 -5.29 -1.05
CA LEU A 94 -6.96 -6.72 -1.02
C LEU A 94 -5.50 -6.92 -1.36
N PHE A 95 -4.79 -7.66 -0.51
CA PHE A 95 -3.41 -8.03 -0.67
C PHE A 95 -3.26 -9.52 -0.89
N VAL A 96 -2.38 -9.91 -1.80
CA VAL A 96 -1.96 -11.29 -2.01
C VAL A 96 -0.44 -11.28 -2.08
N ASP A 97 0.22 -11.84 -1.07
CA ASP A 97 1.67 -11.77 -0.96
C ASP A 97 2.28 -13.12 -0.71
N LYS A 98 3.45 -13.31 -1.29
CA LYS A 98 4.40 -14.32 -0.85
C LYS A 98 5.65 -13.61 -0.35
N ALA A 99 5.90 -13.69 0.95
CA ALA A 99 7.03 -13.03 1.58
C ALA A 99 8.36 -13.57 1.02
N LEU A 100 9.29 -12.65 0.77
CA LEU A 100 10.64 -12.99 0.35
C LEU A 100 11.48 -13.35 1.58
N LYS A 101 12.13 -14.52 1.55
CA LYS A 101 13.17 -14.85 2.54
C LYS A 101 14.49 -14.24 2.07
N SER A 102 14.88 -13.15 2.69
CA SER A 102 16.07 -12.37 2.36
C SER A 102 16.63 -11.71 3.61
N ASP A 103 17.80 -11.11 3.48
CA ASP A 103 18.42 -10.24 4.50
C ASP A 103 18.17 -8.74 4.22
N MET A 104 17.33 -8.45 3.24
CA MET A 104 16.86 -7.12 2.89
C MET A 104 15.47 -7.22 2.30
N VAL A 105 14.52 -6.41 2.79
CA VAL A 105 13.19 -6.30 2.22
C VAL A 105 13.17 -5.13 1.24
N PRO A 106 12.92 -5.37 -0.07
CA PRO A 106 12.93 -4.31 -1.07
C PRO A 106 12.02 -3.15 -0.68
N ARG A 107 12.52 -1.92 -0.83
CA ARG A 107 11.89 -0.62 -0.52
C ARG A 107 11.61 -0.36 0.95
N ILE A 108 11.90 -1.31 1.85
CA ILE A 108 11.54 -1.19 3.26
C ILE A 108 12.79 -1.04 4.11
N THR A 109 13.63 -2.07 4.19
CA THR A 109 14.76 -2.09 5.14
C THR A 109 15.69 -3.29 4.95
N PRO A 110 17.00 -3.17 5.24
CA PRO A 110 17.83 -4.33 5.56
C PRO A 110 17.34 -5.00 6.86
N LEU A 111 17.59 -6.30 7.02
CA LEU A 111 17.18 -7.10 8.19
C LEU A 111 18.38 -7.53 9.05
N PRO A 112 18.21 -7.63 10.38
CA PRO A 112 19.21 -8.21 11.28
C PRO A 112 19.32 -9.72 11.07
N GLY A 113 20.40 -10.28 11.62
CA GLY A 113 20.61 -11.72 11.65
C GLY A 113 21.44 -12.28 10.50
N PRO A 114 21.51 -13.62 10.39
CA PRO A 114 22.32 -14.28 9.39
C PRO A 114 21.74 -14.09 7.99
N LYS A 115 22.63 -13.95 7.01
CA LYS A 115 22.27 -13.94 5.60
C LYS A 115 21.68 -15.30 5.21
N PRO A 116 20.53 -15.37 4.50
CA PRO A 116 20.02 -16.63 3.97
C PRO A 116 21.02 -17.28 3.00
N SER A 117 21.10 -18.61 3.02
CA SER A 117 22.00 -19.39 2.14
C SER A 117 21.34 -19.86 0.85
N GLU A 118 20.02 -19.74 0.74
CA GLU A 118 19.22 -20.24 -0.37
C GLU A 118 18.59 -19.10 -1.16
N ALA A 119 18.35 -19.33 -2.45
CA ALA A 119 17.56 -18.40 -3.25
C ALA A 119 16.09 -18.43 -2.80
N SER A 120 15.42 -17.28 -2.85
CA SER A 120 14.00 -17.18 -2.52
C SER A 120 13.26 -16.41 -3.60
N PHE A 121 11.99 -16.74 -3.77
CA PHE A 121 11.08 -16.01 -4.65
C PHE A 121 9.85 -15.58 -3.86
N GLY A 122 9.39 -14.36 -4.12
CA GLY A 122 8.21 -13.77 -3.53
C GLY A 122 7.46 -12.90 -4.55
N PHE A 123 6.31 -12.40 -4.14
CA PHE A 123 5.55 -11.44 -4.92
C PHE A 123 4.60 -10.67 -4.00
N THR A 124 4.09 -9.55 -4.49
CA THR A 124 3.06 -8.76 -3.83
C THR A 124 2.06 -8.28 -4.88
N ILE A 125 0.79 -8.39 -4.54
CA ILE A 125 -0.33 -7.86 -5.31
C ILE A 125 -1.19 -7.07 -4.34
N GLU A 126 -1.52 -5.84 -4.71
CA GLU A 126 -2.46 -4.97 -4.04
C GLU A 126 -3.49 -4.49 -5.05
N THR A 127 -4.76 -4.66 -4.70
CA THR A 127 -5.87 -4.00 -5.38
C THR A 127 -6.59 -3.11 -4.38
N ASN A 128 -7.04 -1.94 -4.82
CA ASN A 128 -7.72 -0.96 -3.99
C ASN A 128 -9.00 -0.50 -4.70
N TYR A 129 -10.14 -0.61 -4.02
CA TYR A 129 -11.41 -0.09 -4.50
C TYR A 129 -12.01 0.91 -3.51
N GLY A 130 -12.33 2.11 -3.97
CA GLY A 130 -12.92 3.14 -3.12
C GLY A 130 -12.72 4.56 -3.64
N ARG A 131 -12.99 5.57 -2.81
CA ARG A 131 -12.73 6.98 -3.14
C ARG A 131 -11.24 7.27 -3.23
N ASN A 132 -10.45 6.75 -2.29
CA ASN A 132 -9.01 7.01 -2.22
C ASN A 132 -8.21 6.27 -3.29
N ALA A 133 -8.79 5.24 -3.91
CA ALA A 133 -8.18 4.57 -5.05
C ALA A 133 -7.89 5.54 -6.20
N GLN A 134 -8.60 6.68 -6.31
CA GLN A 134 -8.38 7.66 -7.37
C GLN A 134 -6.93 8.13 -7.48
N PHE A 135 -6.22 8.25 -6.36
CA PHE A 135 -4.84 8.76 -6.27
C PHE A 135 -3.77 7.70 -6.55
N ALA A 136 -4.12 6.42 -6.40
CA ALA A 136 -3.19 5.30 -6.49
C ALA A 136 -3.11 4.69 -7.91
N ARG A 137 -3.91 5.20 -8.85
CA ARG A 137 -3.97 4.72 -10.23
C ARG A 137 -2.74 5.13 -11.04
N THR A 138 -2.39 4.28 -12.00
CA THR A 138 -1.22 4.39 -12.87
C THR A 138 -1.66 4.54 -14.33
N TYR A 139 -1.21 5.60 -14.99
CA TYR A 139 -1.48 5.86 -16.39
C TYR A 139 -0.89 4.76 -17.28
N GLY A 140 -1.69 4.29 -18.25
CA GLY A 140 -1.32 3.16 -19.11
C GLY A 140 -1.47 1.78 -18.46
N TRP A 141 -1.92 1.71 -17.21
CA TRP A 141 -2.20 0.46 -16.51
C TRP A 141 -3.69 0.34 -16.15
N ASP A 142 -4.14 1.05 -15.12
CA ASP A 142 -5.49 0.89 -14.53
C ASP A 142 -6.40 2.11 -14.67
N MET A 143 -5.84 3.31 -14.97
CA MET A 143 -6.64 4.53 -15.11
C MET A 143 -7.79 4.35 -16.12
N HIS A 144 -7.49 3.84 -17.32
CA HIS A 144 -8.45 3.70 -18.42
C HIS A 144 -9.28 2.41 -18.42
N TRP A 145 -9.35 1.69 -17.29
CA TRP A 145 -10.27 0.56 -17.22
C TRP A 145 -11.72 1.06 -17.19
N ASP A 146 -12.64 0.36 -17.86
CA ASP A 146 -14.04 0.76 -17.95
C ASP A 146 -14.72 1.00 -16.58
N VAL A 147 -14.27 0.27 -15.54
CA VAL A 147 -14.75 0.45 -14.16
C VAL A 147 -14.44 1.83 -13.58
N ASN A 148 -13.44 2.52 -14.12
CA ASN A 148 -13.03 3.85 -13.74
C ASN A 148 -13.70 4.94 -14.58
N SER A 149 -14.40 4.61 -15.67
CA SER A 149 -15.27 5.54 -16.40
C SER A 149 -16.59 5.79 -15.65
N PRO A 150 -17.16 7.02 -15.70
CA PRO A 150 -16.72 8.19 -16.47
C PRO A 150 -15.68 9.05 -15.71
N GLY A 151 -14.98 8.49 -14.73
CA GLY A 151 -14.11 9.22 -13.82
C GLY A 151 -13.05 10.03 -14.54
N ASP A 152 -12.34 9.38 -15.46
CA ASP A 152 -11.31 10.02 -16.29
C ASP A 152 -11.89 10.76 -17.50
N ASP A 153 -13.14 10.49 -17.86
CA ASP A 153 -13.82 11.12 -19.00
C ASP A 153 -14.54 12.43 -18.59
N ASN A 154 -14.94 12.55 -17.32
CA ASN A 154 -15.71 13.66 -16.77
C ASN A 154 -15.46 13.81 -15.27
N LEU A 155 -14.35 14.47 -14.93
CA LEU A 155 -13.92 14.73 -13.55
C LEU A 155 -15.00 15.40 -12.70
N GLU A 156 -15.75 16.34 -13.28
CA GLU A 156 -16.80 17.06 -12.57
C GLU A 156 -17.98 16.16 -12.19
N LYS A 157 -18.37 15.23 -13.08
CA LYS A 157 -19.37 14.21 -12.79
C LYS A 157 -18.83 13.22 -11.75
N ALA A 158 -17.59 12.77 -11.89
CA ALA A 158 -16.94 11.86 -10.95
C ALA A 158 -16.90 12.42 -9.53
N LYS A 159 -16.60 13.73 -9.41
CA LYS A 159 -16.62 14.49 -8.16
C LYS A 159 -18.03 14.54 -7.57
N ARG A 160 -19.03 15.02 -8.32
CA ARG A 160 -20.41 15.15 -7.83
C ARG A 160 -21.01 13.82 -7.41
N ASP A 161 -20.76 12.76 -8.18
CA ASP A 161 -21.31 11.43 -7.92
C ASP A 161 -20.53 10.66 -6.84
N LYS A 162 -19.49 11.26 -6.26
CA LYS A 162 -18.56 10.61 -5.33
C LYS A 162 -18.12 9.24 -5.87
N GLN A 163 -17.67 9.23 -7.12
CA GLN A 163 -17.32 8.00 -7.83
C GLN A 163 -16.19 7.25 -7.11
N LYS A 164 -16.33 5.92 -7.05
CA LYS A 164 -15.28 5.02 -6.57
C LYS A 164 -14.48 4.52 -7.74
N PHE A 165 -13.20 4.30 -7.50
CA PHE A 165 -12.23 3.86 -8.48
C PHE A 165 -11.68 2.50 -8.08
N LEU A 166 -11.22 1.73 -9.07
CA LEU A 166 -10.39 0.55 -8.89
C LEU A 166 -8.96 0.90 -9.30
N ALA A 167 -8.01 0.58 -8.44
CA ALA A 167 -6.58 0.72 -8.69
C ALA A 167 -5.86 -0.59 -8.36
N VAL A 168 -4.76 -0.86 -9.06
CA VAL A 168 -3.82 -1.95 -8.75
C VAL A 168 -2.44 -1.34 -8.55
N PRO A 169 -2.21 -0.66 -7.41
CA PRO A 169 -1.03 0.17 -7.20
C PRO A 169 0.25 -0.64 -6.92
N ASN A 170 0.12 -1.94 -6.65
CA ASN A 170 1.25 -2.81 -6.40
C ASN A 170 1.02 -4.16 -7.07
N ILE A 171 1.86 -4.51 -8.02
CA ILE A 171 1.95 -5.82 -8.64
C ILE A 171 3.41 -6.05 -9.00
N ALA A 172 4.11 -6.80 -8.15
CA ALA A 172 5.55 -6.97 -8.30
C ALA A 172 6.01 -8.36 -7.88
N ALA A 173 6.97 -8.89 -8.65
CA ALA A 173 7.71 -10.08 -8.30
C ALA A 173 9.00 -9.68 -7.57
N THR A 174 9.41 -10.49 -6.61
CA THR A 174 10.66 -10.32 -5.86
C THR A 174 11.47 -11.60 -5.86
N ALA A 175 12.79 -11.45 -5.89
CA ALA A 175 13.72 -12.57 -5.82
C ALA A 175 14.90 -12.22 -4.92
N TYR A 176 15.47 -13.23 -4.28
CA TYR A 176 16.68 -13.15 -3.48
C TYR A 176 17.68 -14.17 -4.02
N VAL A 177 18.93 -13.74 -4.20
CA VAL A 177 20.03 -14.60 -4.59
C VAL A 177 21.15 -14.46 -3.54
N PRO A 178 21.63 -15.56 -2.94
CA PRO A 178 22.66 -15.55 -1.88
C PRO A 178 24.08 -15.31 -2.41
N TYR A 179 24.23 -14.49 -3.45
CA TYR A 179 25.51 -14.17 -4.06
C TYR A 179 26.16 -12.94 -3.41
N GLY A 180 27.44 -13.03 -3.05
CA GLY A 180 28.18 -11.95 -2.38
C GLY A 180 27.51 -11.54 -1.07
N PRO A 181 27.15 -10.24 -0.87
CA PRO A 181 26.41 -9.80 0.31
C PRO A 181 24.97 -10.31 0.38
N GLY A 182 24.45 -10.91 -0.69
CA GLY A 182 23.03 -11.21 -0.86
C GLY A 182 22.34 -10.09 -1.63
N VAL A 183 21.67 -10.43 -2.73
CA VAL A 183 21.02 -9.44 -3.59
C VAL A 183 19.54 -9.75 -3.68
N THR A 184 18.71 -8.74 -3.43
CA THR A 184 17.29 -8.78 -3.75
C THR A 184 17.00 -8.03 -5.04
N ALA A 185 16.10 -8.57 -5.84
CA ALA A 185 15.54 -7.91 -7.01
C ALA A 185 14.03 -7.76 -6.84
N MET A 186 13.48 -6.65 -7.32
CA MET A 186 12.03 -6.39 -7.39
C MET A 186 11.70 -5.82 -8.75
N ALA A 187 10.68 -6.35 -9.42
CA ALA A 187 10.24 -5.89 -10.73
C ALA A 187 8.72 -5.86 -10.83
N GLY A 188 8.17 -4.80 -11.43
CA GLY A 188 6.73 -4.63 -11.61
C GLY A 188 6.28 -3.19 -11.35
N ILE A 189 5.04 -3.04 -10.90
CA ILE A 189 4.46 -1.77 -10.44
C ILE A 189 4.46 -1.81 -8.92
N PHE A 190 5.00 -0.79 -8.28
CA PHE A 190 5.11 -0.73 -6.82
C PHE A 190 5.18 0.70 -6.32
N GLY A 191 4.79 0.92 -5.06
CA GLY A 191 5.03 2.21 -4.40
C GLY A 191 6.54 2.51 -4.33
N PRO A 192 6.97 3.75 -4.51
CA PRO A 192 8.38 4.11 -4.52
C PRO A 192 9.08 3.81 -3.18
N ALA A 193 10.40 3.79 -3.23
CA ALA A 193 11.26 3.68 -2.05
C ALA A 193 11.42 5.02 -1.28
N ILE A 194 10.80 6.09 -1.79
CA ILE A 194 10.87 7.49 -1.32
C ILE A 194 9.47 8.04 -1.07
N GLY A 195 9.26 8.81 0.01
CA GLY A 195 7.94 9.32 0.36
C GLY A 195 7.84 9.84 1.78
N TYR A 196 6.84 10.69 2.05
CA TYR A 196 6.66 11.31 3.36
C TYR A 196 6.04 10.34 4.37
N GLU A 197 5.32 9.33 3.90
CA GLU A 197 4.73 8.28 4.74
C GLU A 197 5.17 6.87 4.31
N ILE A 198 6.47 6.58 4.37
CA ILE A 198 7.03 5.24 4.14
C ILE A 198 7.24 4.48 5.47
N PRO A 199 6.83 3.19 5.55
CA PRO A 199 6.11 2.42 4.53
C PRO A 199 4.64 2.87 4.39
N PRO A 200 4.00 2.66 3.23
CA PRO A 200 2.63 3.08 2.99
C PRO A 200 1.68 2.58 4.10
N ASN A 201 0.76 3.46 4.51
CA ASN A 201 -0.15 3.32 5.65
C ASN A 201 -1.27 2.26 5.48
N ILE A 202 -0.91 1.05 5.07
CA ILE A 202 -1.86 0.02 4.64
C ILE A 202 -1.68 -1.33 5.35
N ARG A 203 -0.72 -1.42 6.29
CA ARG A 203 -0.39 -2.62 7.11
C ARG A 203 0.10 -2.23 8.51
N ALA A 204 0.69 -3.16 9.26
CA ALA A 204 1.18 -3.00 10.64
C ALA A 204 1.77 -1.63 11.08
N ALA A 205 2.40 -0.87 10.18
CA ALA A 205 2.88 0.49 10.44
C ALA A 205 1.83 1.57 10.07
N ARG A 206 0.59 1.46 10.59
CA ARG A 206 -0.44 2.45 10.24
C ARG A 206 -0.23 3.78 10.98
N ASN A 207 -0.29 4.88 10.23
CA ASN A 207 -0.50 6.20 10.78
C ASN A 207 -1.86 6.23 11.51
N PRO A 208 -1.90 6.53 12.82
CA PRO A 208 -3.13 6.55 13.61
C PRO A 208 -4.05 7.73 13.23
N PHE A 209 -3.55 8.72 12.49
CA PHE A 209 -4.36 9.84 12.03
C PHE A 209 -5.16 9.45 10.79
N ALA A 210 -6.47 9.73 10.83
CA ALA A 210 -7.38 9.51 9.70
C ALA A 210 -7.07 10.46 8.51
N SER A 211 -6.49 11.62 8.79
CA SER A 211 -6.04 12.61 7.81
C SER A 211 -4.55 12.47 7.51
N LYS A 212 -4.15 12.82 6.29
CA LYS A 212 -2.75 12.86 5.86
C LYS A 212 -2.18 14.28 5.91
N THR A 213 -0.86 14.39 6.11
CA THR A 213 -0.14 15.65 5.91
C THR A 213 -0.29 16.12 4.47
N TYR A 214 -0.29 17.43 4.21
CA TYR A 214 -0.31 17.93 2.82
C TYR A 214 0.94 17.53 2.04
N ALA A 215 2.05 17.19 2.72
CA ALA A 215 3.22 16.63 2.04
C ALA A 215 2.91 15.29 1.34
N PHE A 216 1.95 14.52 1.85
CA PHE A 216 1.49 13.25 1.27
C PHE A 216 0.95 13.43 -0.15
N VAL A 217 0.23 14.52 -0.46
CA VAL A 217 -0.30 14.72 -1.82
C VAL A 217 0.78 15.03 -2.86
N SER A 218 1.99 15.36 -2.40
CA SER A 218 3.16 15.62 -3.26
C SER A 218 4.11 14.44 -3.37
N GLU A 219 3.85 13.34 -2.65
CA GLU A 219 4.71 12.17 -2.70
C GLU A 219 4.42 11.34 -3.96
N PRO A 220 5.43 10.66 -4.53
CA PRO A 220 5.16 9.74 -5.63
C PRO A 220 4.33 8.55 -5.10
N GLY A 221 3.19 8.30 -5.74
CA GLY A 221 2.28 7.20 -5.46
C GLY A 221 2.80 5.83 -5.94
N THR A 222 2.94 5.63 -7.26
CA THR A 222 3.40 4.36 -7.84
C THR A 222 4.48 4.60 -8.89
N VAL A 223 5.38 3.63 -9.04
CA VAL A 223 6.39 3.59 -10.10
C VAL A 223 6.39 2.20 -10.73
N ALA A 224 6.80 2.13 -12.00
CA ALA A 224 6.95 0.85 -12.70
C ALA A 224 8.40 0.65 -13.13
N GLY A 225 9.01 -0.48 -12.80
CA GLY A 225 10.40 -0.72 -13.18
C GLY A 225 11.06 -1.88 -12.44
N VAL A 226 12.38 -1.74 -12.25
CA VAL A 226 13.22 -2.75 -11.60
C VAL A 226 14.10 -2.10 -10.54
N LEU A 227 14.15 -2.70 -9.36
CA LEU A 227 15.02 -2.33 -8.24
C LEU A 227 15.91 -3.51 -7.85
N LEU A 228 17.17 -3.20 -7.53
CA LEU A 228 18.08 -4.10 -6.85
C LEU A 228 18.40 -3.54 -5.47
N GLY A 229 18.53 -4.43 -4.48
CA GLY A 229 18.85 -4.09 -3.11
C GLY A 229 19.86 -5.07 -2.51
N THR A 230 20.68 -4.58 -1.59
CA THR A 230 21.60 -5.41 -0.80
C THR A 230 21.81 -4.82 0.60
N ARG A 231 21.95 -5.69 1.59
CA ARG A 231 22.47 -5.30 2.90
C ARG A 231 23.99 -5.21 2.81
N LEU A 232 24.52 -4.02 3.07
CA LEU A 232 25.93 -3.70 2.92
C LEU A 232 26.73 -3.92 4.22
N TYR A 233 26.08 -3.69 5.37
CA TYR A 233 26.71 -3.81 6.68
C TYR A 233 25.72 -4.31 7.73
N ASN A 234 26.21 -5.11 8.66
CA ASN A 234 25.45 -5.61 9.80
C ASN A 234 26.38 -5.88 10.97
N SER A 235 26.14 -5.19 12.08
CA SER A 235 26.83 -5.36 13.35
C SER A 235 25.84 -5.35 14.50
N GLU A 236 26.37 -5.51 15.73
CA GLU A 236 25.58 -5.45 16.95
C GLU A 236 24.92 -4.07 17.20
N SER A 237 25.41 -3.01 16.55
CA SER A 237 24.90 -1.65 16.76
C SER A 237 24.19 -1.07 15.54
N SER A 238 24.47 -1.56 14.33
CA SER A 238 23.99 -0.90 13.11
C SER A 238 23.85 -1.84 11.93
N ILE A 239 22.87 -1.53 11.10
CA ILE A 239 22.58 -2.22 9.84
C ILE A 239 22.48 -1.17 8.74
N PHE A 240 23.13 -1.44 7.62
CA PHE A 240 23.11 -0.57 6.45
C PHE A 240 22.70 -1.36 5.21
N GLY A 241 21.80 -0.79 4.42
CA GLY A 241 21.35 -1.33 3.15
C GLY A 241 21.29 -0.26 2.08
N ALA A 242 21.42 -0.67 0.83
CA ALA A 242 21.31 0.21 -0.32
C ALA A 242 20.44 -0.42 -1.40
N GLU A 243 19.72 0.45 -2.11
CA GLU A 243 18.85 0.08 -3.22
C GLU A 243 19.06 1.04 -4.40
N LEU A 244 19.02 0.50 -5.61
CA LEU A 244 19.07 1.28 -6.83
C LEU A 244 18.26 0.59 -7.91
N GLY A 245 17.55 1.38 -8.71
CA GLY A 245 16.71 0.89 -9.78
C GLY A 245 16.44 1.92 -10.85
N VAL A 246 15.91 1.41 -11.96
CA VAL A 246 15.43 2.19 -13.09
C VAL A 246 13.93 2.03 -13.14
N VAL A 247 13.22 3.15 -13.15
CA VAL A 247 11.76 3.19 -13.15
C VAL A 247 11.24 4.15 -14.21
N GLN A 248 10.00 3.92 -14.62
CA GLN A 248 9.18 4.91 -15.28
C GLN A 248 8.79 5.99 -14.25
N GLY A 249 8.55 7.20 -14.75
CA GLY A 249 8.11 8.34 -13.94
C GLY A 249 6.85 8.04 -13.12
N TRP A 250 6.57 8.91 -12.15
CA TRP A 250 5.49 8.74 -11.19
C TRP A 250 4.13 8.49 -11.87
N ASN A 251 3.42 7.44 -11.41
CA ASN A 251 2.09 7.03 -11.84
C ASN A 251 1.99 6.82 -13.35
N ASN A 252 3.07 6.35 -13.97
CA ASN A 252 3.12 6.14 -15.40
C ASN A 252 3.78 4.81 -15.76
N LEU A 253 3.07 4.00 -16.55
CA LEU A 253 3.62 2.78 -17.15
C LEU A 253 4.09 3.01 -18.60
N ARG A 254 3.58 4.06 -19.25
CA ARG A 254 3.92 4.40 -20.63
C ARG A 254 5.16 5.29 -20.66
N ASP A 255 6.01 5.04 -21.64
CA ASP A 255 7.04 6.02 -21.97
C ASP A 255 6.35 7.24 -22.60
N ASN A 256 6.38 8.38 -21.90
CA ASN A 256 5.75 9.62 -22.36
C ASN A 256 6.77 10.71 -22.70
N ASN A 257 8.06 10.46 -22.51
CA ASN A 257 9.14 11.42 -22.72
C ASN A 257 10.48 10.80 -23.18
N ASP A 258 10.51 9.51 -23.55
CA ASP A 258 11.72 8.75 -23.93
C ASP A 258 12.81 8.70 -22.84
N GLU A 259 12.47 9.04 -21.60
CA GLU A 259 13.40 9.09 -20.47
C GLU A 259 13.04 8.06 -19.41
N LYS A 260 14.03 7.66 -18.62
CA LYS A 260 13.87 6.74 -17.49
C LYS A 260 14.40 7.42 -16.25
N SER A 261 13.74 7.23 -15.12
CA SER A 261 14.16 7.81 -13.85
C SER A 261 15.02 6.82 -13.07
N LEU A 262 16.04 7.33 -12.38
CA LEU A 262 16.82 6.56 -11.42
C LEU A 262 16.23 6.76 -10.02
N MET A 263 15.94 5.64 -9.35
CA MET A 263 15.44 5.65 -7.98
C MET A 263 16.36 4.81 -7.09
N GLY A 264 16.75 5.36 -5.94
CA GLY A 264 17.56 4.63 -4.98
C GLY A 264 17.41 5.16 -3.56
N ALA A 265 17.76 4.32 -2.60
CA ALA A 265 17.68 4.64 -1.18
C ALA A 265 18.85 4.02 -0.42
N LEU A 266 19.36 4.76 0.56
CA LEU A 266 20.27 4.26 1.58
C LEU A 266 19.49 4.18 2.89
N ARG A 267 19.58 3.04 3.56
CA ARG A 267 18.79 2.77 4.77
C ARG A 267 19.73 2.39 5.89
N TRP A 268 19.72 3.18 6.96
CA TRP A 268 20.39 2.86 8.21
C TRP A 268 19.36 2.54 9.29
N ARG A 269 19.63 1.49 10.07
CA ARG A 269 18.88 1.13 11.27
C ARG A 269 19.79 0.70 12.40
N THR A 270 19.30 0.84 13.63
CA THR A 270 19.86 0.13 14.79
C THR A 270 19.64 -1.37 14.65
N ALA A 271 20.52 -2.18 15.24
CA ALA A 271 20.45 -3.64 15.13
C ALA A 271 19.18 -4.25 15.73
N ASP A 272 18.60 -3.57 16.72
CA ASP A 272 17.32 -3.92 17.35
C ASP A 272 16.09 -3.45 16.54
N MET A 273 16.31 -2.82 15.38
CA MET A 273 15.29 -2.29 14.47
C MET A 273 14.38 -1.19 15.06
N GLN A 274 14.69 -0.67 16.25
CA GLN A 274 13.86 0.35 16.92
C GLN A 274 14.03 1.76 16.35
N THR A 275 15.22 2.08 15.81
CA THR A 275 15.51 3.39 15.22
C THR A 275 15.91 3.24 13.76
N SER A 276 15.40 4.13 12.90
CA SER A 276 15.71 4.13 11.47
C SER A 276 15.83 5.53 10.91
N THR A 277 16.79 5.72 10.00
CA THR A 277 16.91 6.93 9.19
C THR A 277 17.01 6.53 7.71
N PRO A 278 16.02 6.86 6.88
CA PRO A 278 16.15 6.78 5.43
C PRO A 278 16.95 7.97 4.90
N LEU A 279 17.86 7.72 3.95
CA LEU A 279 18.61 8.75 3.21
C LEU A 279 18.37 8.50 1.71
N GLU A 280 17.77 9.48 1.04
CA GLU A 280 17.17 9.27 -0.29
C GLU A 280 17.72 10.28 -1.30
N ARG A 281 17.89 9.84 -2.55
CA ARG A 281 18.28 10.70 -3.67
C ARG A 281 17.58 10.24 -4.96
N THR A 282 16.89 11.16 -5.61
CA THR A 282 16.26 10.96 -6.92
C THR A 282 16.91 11.89 -7.92
N HIS A 283 17.22 11.38 -9.11
CA HIS A 283 17.59 12.20 -10.26
C HIS A 283 16.55 11.97 -11.35
N TRP A 284 15.92 13.07 -11.78
CA TRP A 284 14.97 13.12 -12.88
C TRP A 284 15.73 13.47 -14.16
#